data_AF-A0A6A5UWA2-F1
#
_entry.id   AF-A0A6A5UWA2-F1
#
_cell.length_a   1.000
_cell.length_b   1.000
_cell.length_c   1.000
_cell.angle_alpha   90.00
_cell.angle_beta   90.00
_cell.angle_gamma   90.00
#
_symmetry.space_group_name_H-M   'P 1'
#
loop_
_entity.id
_entity.type
_entity.pdbx_description
1 polymer ?
#
loop_
_entity_poly.entity_id
_entity_poly.type
_entity_poly.pdbx_seq_one_letter_code
_entity_poly.pdbx_strand_id
1 'polypeptide(L)'
;MALAHNGIIHGWNSISFQTANIPREKLDTIRDFLIYCQCWCESMHHHHDAEEEIFFPSIERITGVAGIMERNIEQHRAFTPGFEAFDSYSQTCAPKDYDGQKFRGLIEAFAEPLHQHLKDEIETLRALDRYNSEEIRRAYKRFEKSLMDTDNVR
;
A
#
# COMPACT_ATOMS: atom_id res chain seq x y z
N MET A 1 -1.05 -8.98 -6.84
CA MET A 1 -0.73 -7.68 -7.49
C MET A 1 -1.98 -7.04 -8.04
N ALA A 2 -2.52 -7.45 -9.19
CA ALA A 2 -3.71 -6.78 -9.76
C ALA A 2 -4.89 -6.61 -8.78
N LEU A 3 -5.25 -7.66 -8.03
CA LEU A 3 -6.33 -7.57 -7.03
C LEU A 3 -5.96 -6.71 -5.82
N ALA A 4 -4.73 -6.86 -5.30
CA ALA A 4 -4.22 -6.07 -4.19
C ALA A 4 -4.16 -4.57 -4.55
N HIS A 5 -3.53 -4.23 -5.67
CA HIS A 5 -3.44 -2.85 -6.16
C HIS A 5 -4.81 -2.25 -6.44
N ASN A 6 -5.75 -3.04 -6.96
CA ASN A 6 -7.12 -2.56 -7.13
C ASN A 6 -7.78 -2.22 -5.78
N GLY A 7 -7.60 -3.07 -4.76
CA GLY A 7 -8.06 -2.79 -3.40
C GLY A 7 -7.44 -1.50 -2.83
N ILE A 8 -6.13 -1.34 -3.01
CA ILE A 8 -5.38 -0.14 -2.61
C ILE A 8 -5.95 1.12 -3.26
N ILE A 9 -6.13 1.09 -4.58
CA ILE A 9 -6.67 2.21 -5.36
C ILE A 9 -8.10 2.53 -4.95
N HIS A 10 -8.95 1.53 -4.71
CA HIS A 10 -10.32 1.75 -4.24
C HIS A 10 -10.34 2.40 -2.85
N GLY A 11 -9.51 1.91 -1.92
CA GLY A 11 -9.36 2.52 -0.60
C GLY A 11 -8.88 3.96 -0.70
N TRP A 12 -7.84 4.20 -1.50
CA TRP A 12 -7.30 5.53 -1.73
C TRP A 12 -8.32 6.50 -2.35
N ASN A 13 -9.08 6.07 -3.35
CA ASN A 13 -10.15 6.87 -3.96
C ASN A 13 -11.26 7.20 -2.97
N SER A 14 -11.68 6.21 -2.18
CA SER A 14 -12.69 6.38 -1.13
C SER A 14 -12.24 7.41 -0.10
N ILE A 15 -11.03 7.24 0.44
CA ILE A 15 -10.41 8.16 1.40
C ILE A 15 -10.35 9.57 0.81
N SER A 16 -9.76 9.71 -0.37
CA SER A 16 -9.58 11.00 -1.07
C SER A 16 -10.90 11.73 -1.25
N PHE A 17 -11.96 11.02 -1.64
CA PHE A 17 -13.28 11.58 -1.79
C PHE A 17 -13.86 12.02 -0.45
N GLN A 18 -13.81 11.18 0.58
CA GLN A 18 -14.45 11.49 1.87
C GLN A 18 -13.75 12.61 2.64
N THR A 19 -12.46 12.87 2.37
CA THR A 19 -11.69 13.91 3.07
C THR A 19 -12.41 15.26 3.20
N ALA A 20 -13.06 15.69 2.11
CA ALA A 20 -13.74 16.98 2.00
C ALA A 20 -15.26 16.91 2.19
N ASN A 21 -15.83 15.71 2.33
CA ASN A 21 -17.28 15.49 2.30
C ASN A 21 -17.89 15.14 3.67
N ILE A 22 -17.07 14.85 4.68
CA ILE A 22 -17.55 14.58 6.04
C ILE A 22 -17.82 15.93 6.76
N PRO A 23 -19.05 16.19 7.24
CA PRO A 23 -19.35 17.41 7.99
C PRO A 23 -18.59 17.45 9.32
N ARG A 24 -18.03 18.61 9.67
CA ARG A 24 -17.15 18.80 10.86
C ARG A 24 -17.87 18.50 12.18
N GLU A 25 -19.18 18.66 12.22
CA GLU A 25 -20.01 18.40 13.40
C GLU A 25 -20.25 16.91 13.66
N LYS A 26 -20.01 16.03 12.67
CA LYS A 26 -20.25 14.58 12.79
C LYS A 26 -19.04 13.85 13.36
N LEU A 27 -18.76 14.10 14.64
CA LEU A 27 -17.58 13.56 15.33
C LEU A 27 -17.48 12.03 15.31
N ASP A 28 -18.59 11.31 15.44
CA ASP A 28 -18.58 9.84 15.33
C ASP A 28 -18.21 9.37 13.92
N THR A 29 -18.74 10.00 12.88
CA THR A 29 -18.39 9.69 11.48
C THR A 29 -16.92 9.99 11.19
N ILE A 30 -16.39 11.08 11.74
CA ILE A 30 -14.96 11.42 11.61
C ILE A 30 -14.10 10.37 12.31
N ARG A 31 -14.47 9.93 13.51
CA ARG A 31 -13.76 8.86 14.23
C ARG A 31 -13.72 7.59 13.39
N ASP A 32 -14.86 7.16 12.87
CA ASP A 32 -14.96 5.94 12.08
C ASP A 32 -14.18 6.06 10.76
N PHE A 33 -14.15 7.25 10.16
CA PHE A 33 -13.32 7.55 8.99
C PHE A 33 -11.81 7.48 9.28
N LEU A 34 -11.36 8.01 10.42
CA LEU A 34 -9.96 7.91 10.84
C LEU A 34 -9.55 6.44 11.06
N ILE A 35 -10.41 5.65 11.70
CA ILE A 35 -10.20 4.20 11.87
C ILE A 35 -10.13 3.50 10.50
N TYR A 36 -11.02 3.84 9.58
CA TYR A 36 -10.98 3.30 8.22
C TYR A 36 -9.65 3.61 7.51
N CYS A 37 -9.13 4.83 7.67
CA CYS A 37 -7.83 5.20 7.12
C CYS A 37 -6.69 4.39 7.75
N GLN A 38 -6.72 4.17 9.07
CA GLN A 38 -5.74 3.32 9.76
C GLN A 38 -5.75 1.89 9.20
N CYS A 39 -6.92 1.27 9.04
CA CYS A 39 -7.00 -0.08 8.46
C CYS A 39 -6.44 -0.14 7.03
N TRP A 40 -6.68 0.90 6.22
CA TRP A 40 -6.08 1.01 4.90
C TRP A 40 -4.56 1.14 4.97
N CYS A 41 -4.03 1.95 5.90
CA CYS A 41 -2.58 2.08 6.12
C CYS A 41 -1.94 0.77 6.53
N GLU A 42 -2.55 0.05 7.47
CA GLU A 42 -2.07 -1.25 7.93
C GLU A 42 -2.03 -2.27 6.79
N SER A 43 -3.08 -2.32 5.96
CA SER A 43 -3.10 -3.18 4.78
C SER A 43 -2.01 -2.83 3.77
N MET A 44 -1.68 -1.55 3.62
CA MET A 44 -0.62 -1.06 2.73
C MET A 44 0.77 -1.45 3.24
N HIS A 45 1.06 -1.23 4.52
CA HIS A 45 2.31 -1.66 5.13
C HIS A 45 2.47 -3.18 4.99
N HIS A 46 1.45 -3.94 5.39
CA HIS A 46 1.49 -5.40 5.32
C HIS A 46 1.75 -5.93 3.90
N HIS A 47 1.14 -5.29 2.90
CA HIS A 47 1.34 -5.64 1.49
C HIS A 47 2.80 -5.46 1.05
N HIS A 48 3.36 -4.26 1.23
CA HIS A 48 4.70 -3.93 0.75
C HIS A 48 5.81 -4.59 1.58
N ASP A 49 5.62 -4.72 2.89
CA ASP A 49 6.57 -5.44 3.77
C ASP A 49 6.69 -6.89 3.32
N ALA A 50 5.56 -7.57 3.07
CA ALA A 50 5.58 -8.95 2.57
C ALA A 50 6.21 -9.07 1.18
N GLU A 51 6.12 -8.04 0.33
CA GLU A 51 6.81 -8.02 -0.95
C GLU A 51 8.33 -8.01 -0.77
N GLU A 52 8.85 -7.10 0.05
CA GLU A 52 10.28 -6.96 0.30
C GLU A 52 10.86 -8.14 1.10
N GLU A 53 10.11 -8.70 2.05
CA GLU A 53 10.58 -9.80 2.90
C GLU A 53 10.50 -11.17 2.21
N ILE A 54 9.51 -11.37 1.33
CA ILE A 54 9.15 -12.71 0.84
C ILE A 54 9.20 -12.78 -0.69
N PHE A 55 8.48 -11.89 -1.38
CA PHE A 55 8.25 -12.03 -2.81
C PHE A 55 9.45 -11.60 -3.64
N PHE A 56 9.97 -10.39 -3.45
CA PHE A 56 11.11 -9.86 -4.20
C PHE A 56 12.39 -10.73 -4.04
N PRO A 57 12.77 -11.19 -2.83
CA PRO A 57 13.90 -12.11 -2.68
C PRO A 57 13.68 -13.46 -3.37
N SER A 58 12.42 -13.91 -3.46
CA SER A 58 12.08 -15.12 -4.20
C SER A 58 12.26 -14.94 -5.71
N ILE A 59 11.90 -13.77 -6.25
CA ILE A 59 12.13 -13.45 -7.68
C ILE A 59 13.63 -13.43 -7.99
N GLU A 60 14.46 -12.78 -7.17
CA GLU A 60 15.92 -12.79 -7.38
C GLU A 60 16.49 -14.21 -7.40
N ARG A 61 16.07 -15.06 -6.45
CA ARG A 61 16.53 -16.45 -6.38
C ARG A 61 16.15 -17.27 -7.61
N ILE A 62 14.93 -17.09 -8.13
CA ILE A 62 14.42 -17.84 -9.30
C ILE A 62 15.10 -17.37 -10.58
N THR A 63 15.30 -16.06 -10.71
CA THR A 63 15.88 -15.45 -11.91
C THR A 63 17.41 -15.54 -11.94
N GLY A 64 18.06 -15.63 -10.78
CA GLY A 64 19.51 -15.55 -10.63
C GLY A 64 20.07 -14.15 -10.85
N VAL A 65 19.23 -13.12 -10.94
CA VAL A 65 19.62 -11.73 -11.21
C VAL A 65 19.47 -10.93 -9.92
N ALA A 66 20.60 -10.54 -9.34
CA ALA A 66 20.63 -9.67 -8.16
C ALA A 66 20.09 -8.27 -8.50
N GLY A 67 19.26 -7.70 -7.63
CA GLY A 67 18.70 -6.37 -7.79
C GLY A 67 17.62 -6.26 -8.85
N ILE A 68 17.08 -7.37 -9.38
CA ILE A 68 16.04 -7.31 -10.42
C ILE A 68 14.77 -6.60 -9.93
N MET A 69 14.56 -6.53 -8.62
CA MET A 69 13.43 -5.85 -7.98
C MET A 69 13.80 -4.52 -7.29
N GLU A 70 15.06 -4.06 -7.35
CA GLU A 70 15.52 -2.86 -6.61
C GLU A 70 14.71 -1.61 -6.98
N ARG A 71 14.30 -1.47 -8.25
CA ARG A 71 13.43 -0.36 -8.67
C ARG A 71 12.13 -0.30 -7.85
N ASN A 72 11.49 -1.43 -7.57
CA ASN A 72 10.24 -1.45 -6.81
C ASN A 72 10.49 -1.05 -5.35
N ILE A 73 11.61 -1.52 -4.77
CA ILE A 73 12.05 -1.14 -3.42
C ILE A 73 12.35 0.36 -3.33
N GLU A 74 13.05 0.92 -4.31
CA GLU A 74 13.30 2.37 -4.39
C GLU A 74 11.99 3.16 -4.48
N GLN A 75 11.00 2.62 -5.20
CA GLN A 75 9.68 3.23 -5.32
C GLN A 75 8.87 3.14 -4.01
N HIS A 76 8.98 2.04 -3.25
CA HIS A 76 8.47 1.96 -1.89
C HIS A 76 9.03 3.10 -1.04
N ARG A 77 10.36 3.16 -0.94
CA ARG A 77 11.10 4.20 -0.20
C ARG A 77 10.68 5.62 -0.61
N ALA A 78 10.32 5.84 -1.87
CA ALA A 78 9.93 7.16 -2.38
C ALA A 78 8.59 7.65 -1.82
N PHE A 79 7.58 6.78 -1.64
CA PHE A 79 6.30 7.20 -1.07
C PHE A 79 6.24 7.07 0.46
N THR A 80 7.07 6.22 1.07
CA THR A 80 7.05 5.91 2.51
C THR A 80 6.99 7.15 3.41
N PRO A 81 7.84 8.20 3.24
CA PRO A 81 7.82 9.33 4.17
C PRO A 81 6.50 10.09 4.20
N GLY A 82 5.88 10.30 3.04
CA GLY A 82 4.58 10.97 2.94
C GLY A 82 3.45 10.08 3.47
N PHE A 83 3.54 8.78 3.19
CA PHE A 83 2.58 7.79 3.67
C PHE A 83 2.60 7.62 5.19
N GLU A 84 3.79 7.57 5.82
CA GLU A 84 3.94 7.53 7.28
C GLU A 84 3.37 8.77 7.97
N ALA A 85 3.54 9.95 7.35
CA ALA A 85 2.95 11.20 7.87
C ALA A 85 1.42 11.16 7.84
N PHE A 86 0.84 10.59 6.79
CA PHE A 86 -0.60 10.36 6.69
C PHE A 86 -1.09 9.35 7.73
N ASP A 87 -0.42 8.20 7.85
CA ASP A 87 -0.77 7.16 8.81
C ASP A 87 -0.71 7.70 10.25
N SER A 88 0.38 8.37 10.61
CA SER A 88 0.54 9.00 11.92
C SER A 88 -0.57 10.01 12.22
N TYR A 89 -0.98 10.82 11.24
CA TYR A 89 -2.11 11.74 11.41
C TYR A 89 -3.42 10.99 11.64
N SER A 90 -3.67 9.91 10.90
CA SER A 90 -4.88 9.10 11.04
C SER A 90 -5.00 8.48 12.44
N GLN A 91 -3.89 8.12 13.07
CA GLN A 91 -3.81 7.53 14.41
C GLN A 91 -3.93 8.56 15.54
N THR A 92 -3.36 9.75 15.35
CA THR A 92 -3.20 10.75 16.42
C THR A 92 -4.22 11.88 16.38
N CYS A 93 -4.89 12.11 15.25
CA CYS A 93 -5.89 13.16 15.14
C CYS A 93 -7.13 12.84 15.97
N ALA A 94 -7.48 13.72 16.92
CA ALA A 94 -8.78 13.62 17.56
C ALA A 94 -9.89 14.05 16.57
N PRO A 95 -11.09 13.45 16.62
CA PRO A 95 -12.17 13.78 15.68
C PRO A 95 -12.54 15.27 15.63
N LYS A 96 -12.49 15.95 16.79
CA LYS A 96 -12.76 17.39 16.90
C LYS A 96 -11.72 18.29 16.19
N ASP A 97 -10.51 17.78 15.99
CA ASP A 97 -9.37 18.49 15.41
C ASP A 97 -9.19 18.14 13.92
N TYR A 98 -10.08 17.31 13.38
CA TYR A 98 -10.04 16.88 11.98
C TYR A 98 -10.22 18.07 11.03
N ASP A 99 -9.28 18.19 10.09
CA ASP A 99 -9.33 19.15 9.01
C ASP A 99 -9.15 18.42 7.68
N GLY A 100 -10.22 18.37 6.88
CA GLY A 100 -10.23 17.71 5.58
C GLY A 100 -9.22 18.27 4.58
N GLN A 101 -8.90 19.57 4.63
CA GLN A 101 -7.89 20.18 3.74
C GLN A 101 -6.48 19.75 4.13
N LYS A 102 -6.19 19.74 5.44
CA LYS A 102 -4.92 19.20 5.94
C LYS A 102 -4.77 17.72 5.58
N PHE A 103 -5.84 16.94 5.78
CA PHE A 103 -5.85 15.51 5.47
C PHE A 103 -5.61 15.25 3.98
N ARG A 104 -6.23 16.05 3.11
CA ARG A 104 -5.99 16.00 1.66
C ARG A 104 -4.53 16.31 1.29
N GLY A 105 -3.93 17.34 1.91
CA GLY A 105 -2.52 17.66 1.66
C GLY A 105 -1.57 16.53 2.04
N LEU A 106 -1.89 15.75 3.09
CA LEU A 106 -1.12 14.55 3.45
C LEU A 106 -1.21 13.46 2.38
N ILE A 107 -2.40 13.26 1.80
CA ILE A 107 -2.59 12.31 0.69
C ILE A 107 -1.79 12.75 -0.54
N GLU A 108 -1.87 14.03 -0.90
CA GLU A 108 -1.16 14.58 -2.06
C GLU A 108 0.37 14.43 -1.94
N ALA A 109 0.92 14.42 -0.73
CA ALA A 109 2.35 14.29 -0.48
C ALA A 109 2.98 12.95 -0.92
N PHE A 110 2.19 11.88 -0.97
CA PHE A 110 2.66 10.55 -1.42
C PHE A 110 1.94 10.03 -2.68
N ALA A 111 0.95 10.76 -3.18
CA ALA A 111 0.09 10.36 -4.30
C ALA A 111 0.87 9.98 -5.57
N GLU A 112 1.75 10.86 -6.03
CA GLU A 112 2.52 10.63 -7.27
C GLU A 112 3.48 9.44 -7.16
N PRO A 113 4.37 9.35 -6.14
CA PRO A 113 5.27 8.20 -6.03
C PRO A 113 4.52 6.88 -5.82
N LEU A 114 3.40 6.86 -5.08
CA LEU A 114 2.56 5.67 -4.95
C LEU A 114 1.93 5.27 -6.30
N HIS A 115 1.37 6.23 -7.04
CA HIS A 115 0.80 5.95 -8.36
C HIS A 115 1.85 5.39 -9.32
N GLN A 116 3.05 5.97 -9.33
CA GLN A 116 4.17 5.51 -10.15
C GLN A 116 4.55 4.07 -9.79
N HIS A 117 4.65 3.75 -8.49
CA HIS A 117 4.93 2.40 -8.00
C HIS A 117 3.89 1.38 -8.51
N LEU A 118 2.61 1.62 -8.20
CA LEU A 118 1.51 0.69 -8.53
C LEU A 118 1.41 0.39 -10.03
N LYS A 119 1.88 1.31 -10.87
CA LYS A 119 1.93 1.18 -12.33
C LYS A 119 3.18 0.44 -12.80
N ASP A 120 4.36 0.84 -12.32
CA ASP A 120 5.64 0.31 -12.78
C ASP A 120 5.90 -1.12 -12.33
N GLU A 121 5.40 -1.49 -11.16
CA GLU A 121 5.56 -2.83 -10.62
C GLU A 121 4.92 -3.87 -11.57
N ILE A 122 3.78 -3.52 -12.17
CA ILE A 122 3.11 -4.36 -13.18
C ILE A 122 4.02 -4.62 -14.38
N GLU A 123 4.70 -3.59 -14.91
CA GLU A 123 5.60 -3.75 -16.04
C GLU A 123 6.85 -4.54 -15.65
N THR A 124 7.36 -4.35 -14.44
CA THR A 124 8.49 -5.14 -13.90
C THR A 124 8.12 -6.61 -13.80
N LEU A 125 6.96 -6.93 -13.25
CA LEU A 125 6.48 -8.31 -13.12
C LEU A 125 6.17 -8.95 -14.48
N ARG A 126 5.61 -8.19 -15.43
CA ARG A 126 5.38 -8.67 -16.80
C ARG A 126 6.67 -9.03 -17.53
N ALA A 127 7.76 -8.30 -17.28
CA ALA A 127 9.06 -8.59 -17.87
C ALA A 127 9.71 -9.89 -17.37
N LEU A 128 9.14 -10.51 -16.34
CA LEU A 128 9.59 -11.81 -15.82
C LEU A 128 9.12 -13.01 -16.68
N ASP A 129 8.32 -12.77 -17.72
CA ASP A 129 7.81 -13.79 -18.66
C ASP A 129 8.90 -14.64 -19.34
N ARG A 130 10.12 -14.10 -19.44
CA ARG A 130 11.31 -14.79 -19.96
C ARG A 130 11.91 -15.84 -19.01
N TYR A 131 11.49 -15.86 -17.75
CA TYR A 131 11.98 -16.79 -16.73
C TYR A 131 10.98 -17.94 -16.47
N ASN A 132 11.25 -18.77 -15.47
CA ASN A 132 10.40 -19.91 -15.13
C ASN A 132 9.06 -19.47 -14.51
N SER A 133 8.05 -19.29 -15.35
CA SER A 133 6.70 -18.87 -14.96
C SER A 133 6.04 -19.77 -13.90
N GLU A 134 6.33 -21.07 -13.89
CA GLU A 134 5.79 -21.99 -12.88
C GLU A 134 6.41 -21.75 -11.50
N GLU A 135 7.71 -21.46 -11.44
CA GLU A 135 8.37 -21.11 -10.18
C GLU A 135 7.93 -19.74 -9.67
N ILE A 136 7.80 -18.76 -10.56
CA ILE A 136 7.27 -17.43 -10.22
C ILE A 136 5.84 -17.54 -9.69
N ARG A 137 4.97 -18.30 -10.36
CA ARG A 137 3.60 -18.56 -9.89
C ARG A 137 3.57 -19.23 -8.52
N ARG A 138 4.50 -20.16 -8.25
CA ARG A 138 4.64 -20.79 -6.93
C ARG A 138 5.14 -19.80 -5.87
N ALA A 139 6.06 -18.90 -6.20
CA ALA A 139 6.50 -17.84 -5.30
C ALA A 139 5.34 -16.89 -4.96
N TYR A 140 4.59 -16.45 -5.97
CA TYR A 140 3.44 -15.58 -5.78
C TYR A 140 2.36 -16.22 -4.88
N LYS A 141 2.05 -17.51 -5.07
CA LYS A 141 1.11 -18.23 -4.18
C LYS A 141 1.58 -18.29 -2.72
N ARG A 142 2.88 -18.39 -2.47
CA ARG A 142 3.42 -18.37 -1.10
C ARG A 142 3.27 -16.98 -0.47
N PHE A 143 3.56 -15.95 -1.26
CA PHE A 143 3.34 -14.55 -0.87
C PHE A 143 1.86 -14.26 -0.57
N GLU A 144 0.93 -14.65 -1.43
CA GLU A 144 -0.51 -14.46 -1.14
C GLU A 144 -0.94 -15.19 0.12
N LYS A 145 -0.39 -16.38 0.37
CA LYS A 145 -0.69 -17.13 1.60
C LYS A 145 -0.14 -16.42 2.84
N SER A 146 1.08 -15.88 2.81
CA SER A 146 1.65 -15.16 3.97
C SER A 146 0.87 -13.90 4.32
N LEU A 147 0.27 -13.24 3.32
CA LEU A 147 -0.63 -12.12 3.55
C LEU A 147 -1.89 -12.53 4.33
N MET A 148 -2.41 -13.74 4.13
CA MET A 148 -3.63 -14.23 4.80
C MET A 148 -3.35 -14.91 6.16
N ASP A 149 -2.17 -15.51 6.34
CA ASP A 149 -1.85 -16.26 7.57
C ASP A 149 -1.67 -15.32 8.79
N THR A 150 -1.32 -14.07 8.56
CA THR A 150 -1.06 -13.02 9.56
C THR A 150 -2.33 -12.32 10.07
N ASP A 151 -3.44 -12.41 9.35
CA ASP A 151 -4.75 -11.88 9.77
C ASP A 151 -5.37 -12.63 10.96
N ASN A 152 -4.85 -13.81 11.31
CA ASN A 152 -5.43 -14.69 12.35
C ASN A 152 -4.90 -14.42 13.77
N VAL A 153 -4.06 -13.39 13.98
CA VAL A 153 -3.44 -13.09 15.29
C VAL A 153 -3.91 -11.76 15.89
N ARG A 154 -5.00 -11.17 15.36
CA ARG A 154 -5.63 -9.97 15.93
C ARG A 154 -6.75 -10.28 16.91
#